data_AF-Q02888-F1
#
_entry.id   AF-Q02888-F1
#
_cell.length_a   1.000
_cell.length_b   1.000
_cell.length_c   1.000
_cell.angle_alpha   90.00
_cell.angle_beta   90.00
_cell.angle_gamma   90.00
#
_symmetry.space_group_name_H-M   'P 1'
#
loop_
_entity.id
_entity.type
_entity.pdbx_description
1 polymer ?
#
loop_
_entity_poly.entity_id
_entity_poly.type
_entity_poly.pdbx_seq_one_letter_code
_entity_poly.pdbx_strand_id
1 'polypeptide(L)'
;MLKRRSNALITLSRTKLFPITTVAYYHRRLLNQQRRAVSTSPKKEIKSLEDLANLDSLDGVDTELIRDLINEHTTKLNIKKELDMLKKFSQEEESGHEIPVKRFIRPLWMFILMGSSVYLLLHFSWWKLEHEERESQLKKEVEILEHQLNELIVQDKTHNTSRGKGSNESTHMKPWYRRWFW
;
A
#
# COMPACT_ATOMS: atom_id res chain seq x y z
N MET A 1 2.40 -19.39 -0.25
CA MET A 1 1.20 -18.94 -0.99
C MET A 1 0.36 -18.03 -0.09
N LEU A 2 0.30 -16.72 -0.37
CA LEU A 2 -0.54 -15.76 0.37
C LEU A 2 -2.00 -15.86 -0.11
N LYS A 3 -2.95 -16.14 0.80
CA LYS A 3 -4.39 -16.16 0.51
C LYS A 3 -5.03 -14.84 0.99
N ARG A 4 -5.64 -14.14 0.03
CA ARG A 4 -6.24 -12.81 0.12
C ARG A 4 -7.32 -12.67 1.21
N ARG A 5 -7.36 -11.45 1.76
CA ARG A 5 -8.43 -10.83 2.55
C ARG A 5 -9.77 -10.81 1.80
N SER A 6 -10.86 -11.05 2.52
CA SER A 6 -12.22 -10.64 2.15
C SER A 6 -12.98 -10.23 3.41
N ASN A 7 -13.03 -8.92 3.67
CA ASN A 7 -13.96 -8.33 4.63
C ASN A 7 -15.26 -8.03 3.87
N ALA A 8 -16.32 -8.78 4.15
CA ALA A 8 -17.67 -8.51 3.65
C ALA A 8 -18.61 -8.31 4.85
N LEU A 9 -18.78 -7.05 5.25
CA LEU A 9 -19.83 -6.63 6.17
C LEU A 9 -21.10 -6.41 5.35
N ILE A 10 -21.92 -7.44 5.20
CA ILE A 10 -23.25 -7.32 4.58
C ILE A 10 -24.28 -7.04 5.68
N THR A 11 -24.93 -5.91 5.46
CA THR A 11 -25.93 -5.24 6.29
C THR A 11 -27.17 -6.08 6.58
N LEU A 12 -27.60 -6.04 7.83
CA LEU A 12 -28.84 -6.63 8.36
C LEU A 12 -30.08 -6.04 7.71
N SER A 13 -30.77 -6.82 6.87
CA SER A 13 -32.13 -6.54 6.43
C SER A 13 -33.12 -6.86 7.56
N ARG A 14 -33.61 -5.82 8.25
CA ARG A 14 -34.64 -5.91 9.28
C ARG A 14 -36.02 -6.02 8.63
N THR A 15 -36.38 -7.23 8.22
CA THR A 15 -37.77 -7.65 8.02
C THR A 15 -38.43 -7.84 9.39
N LYS A 16 -39.59 -7.25 9.67
CA LYS A 16 -40.56 -7.75 10.67
C LYS A 16 -41.90 -6.98 10.63
N LEU A 17 -42.99 -7.75 10.40
CA LEU A 17 -44.30 -7.74 11.08
C LEU A 17 -45.23 -6.54 10.77
N PHE A 18 -46.33 -6.67 10.01
CA PHE A 18 -47.64 -7.32 10.30
C PHE A 18 -48.78 -6.27 10.39
N PRO A 19 -50.09 -6.66 10.32
CA PRO A 19 -51.11 -5.91 9.59
C PRO A 19 -52.09 -5.16 10.50
N ILE A 20 -52.54 -3.98 10.06
CA ILE A 20 -53.60 -3.19 10.73
C ILE A 20 -54.68 -2.71 9.73
N THR A 21 -54.61 -3.12 8.46
CA THR A 21 -55.52 -2.60 7.42
C THR A 21 -56.98 -3.02 7.60
N THR A 22 -57.28 -4.08 8.35
CA THR A 22 -58.67 -4.57 8.52
C THR A 22 -59.43 -3.85 9.64
N VAL A 23 -58.76 -3.37 10.69
CA VAL A 23 -59.44 -2.63 11.79
C VAL A 23 -59.81 -1.21 11.37
N ALA A 24 -59.05 -0.60 10.45
CA ALA A 24 -59.29 0.77 10.00
C ALA A 24 -60.63 0.95 9.25
N TYR A 25 -61.20 -0.11 8.66
CA TYR A 25 -62.43 0.00 7.88
C TYR A 25 -63.67 0.32 8.73
N TYR A 26 -63.74 -0.18 9.97
CA TYR A 26 -64.85 0.12 10.86
C TYR A 26 -64.73 1.50 11.53
N HIS A 27 -63.51 1.97 11.80
CA HIS A 27 -63.30 3.29 12.40
C HIS A 27 -63.64 4.44 11.44
N ARG A 28 -63.55 4.20 10.12
CA ARG A 28 -63.88 5.21 9.10
C ARG A 28 -65.38 5.47 8.97
N ARG A 29 -66.24 4.48 9.21
CA ARG A 29 -67.70 4.64 9.02
C ARG A 29 -68.35 5.45 10.15
N LEU A 30 -67.83 5.34 11.38
CA LEU A 30 -68.35 6.11 12.53
C LEU A 30 -67.96 7.60 12.48
N LEU A 31 -66.79 7.95 11.93
CA LEU A 31 -66.38 9.36 11.80
C LEU A 31 -67.13 10.10 10.69
N ASN A 32 -67.57 9.40 9.64
CA ASN A 32 -68.28 10.04 8.52
C ASN A 32 -69.73 10.42 8.85
N GLN A 33 -70.35 9.83 9.87
CA GLN A 33 -71.76 10.15 10.20
C GLN A 33 -71.91 11.34 11.16
N GLN A 34 -70.84 11.75 11.84
CA GLN A 34 -70.90 12.83 12.85
C GLN A 34 -70.42 14.20 12.35
N ARG A 35 -70.01 14.34 11.08
CA ARG A 35 -69.80 15.66 10.45
C ARG A 35 -70.96 16.03 9.54
N ARG A 36 -72.14 16.18 10.16
CA ARG A 36 -73.19 17.05 9.62
C ARG A 36 -72.72 18.50 9.76
N ALA A 37 -72.62 19.16 8.62
CA ALA A 37 -72.87 20.58 8.38
C ALA A 37 -72.41 21.57 9.47
N VAL A 38 -71.14 21.96 9.42
CA VAL A 38 -70.77 23.37 9.61
C VAL A 38 -70.10 23.80 8.32
N SER A 39 -70.79 24.62 7.54
CA SER A 39 -70.26 25.28 6.35
C SER A 39 -69.29 26.37 6.80
N THR A 40 -68.01 26.04 6.88
CA THR A 40 -66.94 27.04 6.85
C THR A 40 -66.14 26.80 5.57
N SER A 41 -65.81 27.91 4.91
CA SER A 41 -65.03 27.99 3.68
C SER A 41 -63.79 27.09 3.73
N PRO A 42 -63.32 26.55 2.59
CA PRO A 42 -62.20 25.63 2.56
C PRO A 42 -60.95 26.34 3.10
N LYS A 43 -60.62 26.11 4.36
CA LYS A 43 -59.28 26.39 4.90
C LYS A 43 -58.33 25.54 4.06
N LYS A 44 -57.68 26.13 3.06
CA LYS A 44 -56.60 25.47 2.32
C LYS A 44 -55.56 25.09 3.36
N GLU A 45 -55.25 23.79 3.50
CA GLU A 45 -54.19 23.33 4.40
C GLU A 45 -52.86 23.76 3.80
N ILE A 46 -52.26 24.82 4.34
CA ILE A 46 -50.99 25.34 3.83
C ILE A 46 -49.87 24.61 4.57
N LYS A 47 -49.11 23.78 3.86
CA LYS A 47 -48.07 22.91 4.44
C LYS A 47 -46.66 23.42 4.18
N SER A 48 -46.48 24.22 3.14
CA SER A 48 -45.18 24.74 2.71
C SER A 48 -45.23 26.23 2.36
N LEU A 49 -44.08 26.91 2.42
CA LEU A 49 -43.95 28.30 1.98
C LEU A 49 -44.30 28.47 0.51
N GLU A 50 -44.06 27.42 -0.29
CA GLU A 50 -44.45 27.37 -1.70
C GLU A 50 -45.98 27.43 -1.83
N ASP A 51 -46.71 26.75 -0.94
CA ASP A 51 -48.18 26.84 -0.89
C ASP A 51 -48.67 28.22 -0.44
N LEU A 52 -47.94 28.89 0.47
CA LEU A 52 -48.21 30.29 0.84
C LEU A 52 -48.02 31.25 -0.33
N ALA A 53 -46.94 31.08 -1.10
CA ALA A 53 -46.60 31.95 -2.22
C ALA A 53 -47.57 31.82 -3.41
N ASN A 54 -48.21 30.66 -3.56
CA ASN A 54 -49.20 30.39 -4.60
C ASN A 54 -50.62 30.86 -4.24
N LEU A 55 -50.84 31.46 -3.06
CA LEU A 55 -52.13 32.01 -2.66
C LEU A 55 -52.28 33.46 -3.18
N ASP A 56 -53.34 33.69 -3.95
CA ASP A 56 -53.69 35.00 -4.52
C ASP A 56 -54.06 36.05 -3.44
N SER A 57 -54.48 35.58 -2.25
CA SER A 57 -54.71 36.40 -1.07
C SER A 57 -54.36 35.62 0.20
N LEU A 58 -53.66 36.30 1.12
CA LEU A 58 -53.32 35.79 2.46
C LEU A 58 -54.47 35.89 3.46
N ASP A 59 -55.62 36.42 3.04
CA ASP A 59 -56.78 36.64 3.90
C ASP A 59 -57.41 35.30 4.31
N GLY A 60 -57.05 34.80 5.50
CA GLY A 60 -57.48 33.51 6.04
C GLY A 60 -56.35 32.58 6.50
N VAL A 61 -55.09 33.00 6.39
CA VAL A 61 -53.93 32.26 6.92
C VAL A 61 -53.52 32.85 8.26
N ASP A 62 -53.45 32.00 9.30
CA ASP A 62 -53.00 32.43 10.62
C ASP A 62 -51.56 32.98 10.54
N THR A 63 -51.36 34.23 10.96
CA THR A 63 -50.06 34.93 10.88
C THR A 63 -48.95 34.20 11.64
N GLU A 64 -49.31 33.47 12.71
CA GLU A 64 -48.41 32.60 13.46
C GLU A 64 -47.88 31.44 12.60
N LEU A 65 -48.73 30.81 11.78
CA LEU A 65 -48.32 29.72 10.89
C LEU A 65 -47.37 30.19 9.78
N ILE A 66 -47.60 31.39 9.25
CA ILE A 66 -46.68 32.03 8.30
C ILE A 66 -45.31 32.24 8.94
N ARG A 67 -45.29 32.79 10.16
CA ARG A 67 -44.06 33.08 10.90
C ARG A 67 -43.28 31.80 11.20
N ASP A 68 -43.97 30.76 11.66
CA ASP A 68 -43.36 29.46 11.96
C ASP A 68 -42.74 28.83 10.72
N LEU A 69 -43.43 28.91 9.57
CA LEU A 69 -42.95 28.32 8.33
C LEU A 69 -41.75 29.09 7.74
N ILE A 70 -41.76 30.43 7.81
CA ILE A 70 -40.60 31.28 7.48
C ILE A 70 -39.40 30.93 8.36
N ASN A 71 -39.63 30.78 9.67
CA ASN A 71 -38.57 30.44 10.61
C ASN A 71 -38.02 29.02 10.36
N GLU A 72 -38.89 28.05 10.10
CA GLU A 72 -38.50 26.68 9.75
C GLU A 72 -37.67 26.63 8.45
N HIS A 73 -38.07 27.36 7.41
CA HIS A 73 -37.31 27.40 6.17
C HIS A 73 -35.96 28.11 6.33
N THR A 74 -35.92 29.21 7.09
CA THR A 74 -34.69 29.97 7.37
C THR A 74 -33.70 29.12 8.16
N THR A 75 -34.17 28.39 9.19
CA THR A 75 -33.33 27.47 9.98
C THR A 75 -32.82 26.32 9.13
N LYS A 76 -33.65 25.69 8.28
CA LYS A 76 -33.22 24.67 7.32
C LYS A 76 -32.14 25.18 6.37
N LEU A 77 -32.29 26.41 5.86
CA LEU A 77 -31.32 27.02 4.94
C LEU A 77 -30.00 27.31 5.66
N ASN A 78 -30.06 27.81 6.90
CA ASN A 78 -28.86 28.05 7.70
C ASN A 78 -28.10 26.75 8.03
N ILE A 79 -28.83 25.71 8.46
CA ILE A 79 -28.24 24.37 8.72
C ILE A 79 -27.60 23.81 7.45
N LYS A 80 -28.25 23.95 6.29
CA LYS A 80 -27.70 23.49 5.01
C LYS A 80 -26.40 24.23 4.65
N LYS A 81 -26.33 25.55 4.91
CA LYS A 81 -25.14 26.37 4.69
C LYS A 81 -24.01 25.99 5.64
N GLU A 82 -24.30 25.78 6.91
CA GLU A 82 -23.33 25.30 7.91
C GLU A 82 -22.79 23.92 7.53
N LEU A 83 -23.65 23.01 7.08
CA LEU A 83 -23.26 21.67 6.62
C LEU A 83 -22.38 21.74 5.36
N ASP A 84 -22.70 22.59 4.39
CA ASP A 84 -21.87 22.81 3.20
C ASP A 84 -20.49 23.39 3.57
N MET A 85 -20.44 24.29 4.55
CA MET A 85 -19.19 24.86 5.07
C MET A 85 -18.34 23.80 5.78
N LEU A 86 -18.94 22.99 6.64
CA LEU A 86 -18.26 21.86 7.31
C LEU A 86 -17.75 20.84 6.31
N LYS A 87 -18.51 20.55 5.25
CA LYS A 87 -18.08 19.65 4.17
C LYS A 87 -16.88 20.20 3.42
N LYS A 88 -16.86 21.51 3.13
CA LYS A 88 -15.71 22.18 2.52
C LYS A 88 -14.49 22.14 3.42
N PHE A 89 -14.64 22.42 4.71
CA PHE A 89 -13.53 22.33 5.66
C PHE A 89 -13.02 20.89 5.82
N SER A 90 -13.89 19.88 5.87
CA SER A 90 -13.46 18.48 5.88
C SER A 90 -12.73 18.09 4.61
N GLN A 91 -13.17 18.58 3.44
CA GLN A 91 -12.50 18.33 2.17
C GLN A 91 -11.14 19.05 2.10
N GLU A 92 -11.07 20.27 2.63
CA GLU A 92 -9.83 21.05 2.70
C GLU A 92 -8.85 20.45 3.71
N GLU A 93 -9.33 19.97 4.86
CA GLU A 93 -8.54 19.27 5.88
C GLU A 93 -8.05 17.91 5.37
N GLU A 94 -8.91 17.13 4.69
CA GLU A 94 -8.46 15.92 3.98
C GLU A 94 -7.36 16.30 2.99
N SER A 95 -7.62 17.22 2.06
CA SER A 95 -6.64 17.62 1.03
C SER A 95 -5.34 18.22 1.60
N GLY A 96 -5.41 18.88 2.75
CA GLY A 96 -4.28 19.47 3.45
C GLY A 96 -3.47 18.44 4.23
N HIS A 97 -4.11 17.40 4.76
CA HIS A 97 -3.44 16.33 5.53
C HIS A 97 -2.96 15.18 4.65
N GLU A 98 -3.54 14.94 3.47
CA GLU A 98 -2.90 14.15 2.43
C GLU A 98 -1.81 14.97 1.74
N ILE A 99 -0.77 15.32 2.50
CA ILE A 99 0.58 15.39 1.93
C ILE A 99 0.74 14.05 1.20
N PRO A 100 0.79 14.01 -0.15
CA PRO A 100 0.69 12.75 -0.85
C PRO A 100 2.02 12.03 -0.62
N VAL A 101 2.11 11.22 0.44
CA VAL A 101 3.26 10.35 0.73
C VAL A 101 3.59 9.46 -0.47
N LYS A 102 2.59 9.22 -1.32
CA LYS A 102 2.70 8.57 -2.64
C LYS A 102 3.61 9.32 -3.63
N ARG A 103 3.75 10.64 -3.54
CA ARG A 103 4.66 11.43 -4.41
C ARG A 103 6.12 11.16 -4.05
N PHE A 104 6.43 10.89 -2.78
CA PHE A 104 7.79 10.63 -2.32
C PHE A 104 8.20 9.15 -2.42
N ILE A 105 7.26 8.21 -2.53
CA ILE A 105 7.60 6.78 -2.65
C ILE A 105 8.44 6.49 -3.91
N ARG A 106 8.16 7.18 -5.02
CA ARG A 106 8.87 7.02 -6.30
C ARG A 106 10.35 7.42 -6.18
N PRO A 107 10.70 8.66 -5.79
CA PRO A 107 12.10 9.03 -5.59
C PRO A 107 12.76 8.26 -4.45
N LEU A 108 12.03 7.89 -3.39
CA LEU A 108 12.58 7.11 -2.28
C LEU A 108 13.05 5.73 -2.76
N TRP A 109 12.29 5.05 -3.61
CA TRP A 109 12.71 3.76 -4.16
C TRP A 109 13.93 3.91 -5.07
N MET A 110 14.00 4.96 -5.89
CA MET A 110 15.20 5.27 -6.68
C MET A 110 16.42 5.53 -5.78
N PHE A 111 16.24 6.24 -4.67
CA PHE A 111 17.32 6.49 -3.70
C PHE A 111 17.80 5.20 -3.02
N ILE A 112 16.87 4.31 -2.62
CA ILE A 112 17.21 3.01 -2.04
C ILE A 112 17.96 2.13 -3.06
N LEU A 113 17.50 2.10 -4.31
CA LEU A 113 18.19 1.37 -5.38
C LEU A 113 19.58 1.92 -5.65
N MET A 114 19.73 3.25 -5.71
CA MET A 114 21.03 3.89 -5.88
C MET A 114 21.95 3.59 -4.70
N GLY A 115 21.44 3.68 -3.47
CA GLY A 115 22.20 3.34 -2.25
C GLY A 115 22.65 1.89 -2.23
N SER A 116 21.76 0.95 -2.59
CA SER A 116 22.08 -0.47 -2.70
C SER A 116 23.11 -0.74 -3.81
N SER A 117 22.97 -0.10 -4.97
CA SER A 117 23.93 -0.21 -6.08
C SER A 117 25.31 0.30 -5.68
N VAL A 118 25.39 1.46 -5.01
CA VAL A 118 26.66 2.02 -4.53
C VAL A 118 27.30 1.09 -3.48
N TYR A 119 26.50 0.55 -2.56
CA TYR A 119 27.00 -0.43 -1.58
C TYR A 119 27.56 -1.68 -2.26
N LEU A 120 26.88 -2.22 -3.26
CA LEU A 120 27.35 -3.37 -4.03
C LEU A 120 28.64 -3.06 -4.80
N LEU A 121 28.76 -1.87 -5.39
CA LEU A 121 29.97 -1.46 -6.12
C LEU A 121 31.18 -1.31 -5.18
N LEU A 122 30.99 -0.69 -4.01
CA LEU A 122 32.05 -0.58 -3.01
C LEU A 122 32.45 -1.95 -2.48
N HIS A 123 31.47 -2.80 -2.16
CA HIS A 123 31.71 -4.16 -1.70
C HIS A 123 32.42 -5.02 -2.76
N PHE A 124 32.00 -4.92 -4.01
CA PHE A 124 32.65 -5.60 -5.14
C PHE A 124 34.07 -5.10 -5.36
N SER A 125 34.29 -3.78 -5.28
CA SER A 125 35.63 -3.19 -5.42
C SER A 125 36.57 -3.65 -4.30
N TRP A 126 36.08 -3.69 -3.06
CA TRP A 126 36.80 -4.23 -1.92
C TRP A 126 37.16 -5.70 -2.14
N TRP A 127 36.17 -6.52 -2.51
CA TRP A 127 36.36 -7.93 -2.73
C TRP A 127 37.33 -8.22 -3.89
N LYS A 128 37.28 -7.43 -4.96
CA LYS A 128 38.19 -7.50 -6.10
C LYS A 128 39.63 -7.16 -5.68
N LEU A 129 39.82 -6.10 -4.89
CA LEU A 129 41.13 -5.69 -4.40
C LEU A 129 41.78 -6.80 -3.56
N GLU A 130 41.00 -7.40 -2.66
CA GLU A 130 41.41 -8.52 -1.82
C GLU A 130 41.78 -9.76 -2.65
N HIS A 131 41.03 -10.06 -3.71
CA HIS A 131 41.35 -11.16 -4.63
C HIS A 131 42.64 -10.91 -5.41
N GLU A 132 42.85 -9.68 -5.88
CA GLU A 132 44.04 -9.30 -6.63
C GLU A 132 45.32 -9.45 -5.79
N GLU A 133 45.26 -9.10 -4.50
CA GLU A 133 46.36 -9.33 -3.58
C GLU A 133 46.66 -10.82 -3.40
N ARG A 134 45.64 -11.66 -3.15
CA ARG A 134 45.82 -13.12 -3.02
C ARG A 134 46.37 -13.76 -4.29
N GLU A 135 45.88 -13.35 -5.47
CA GLU A 135 46.40 -13.83 -6.75
C GLU A 135 47.86 -13.43 -6.95
N SER A 136 48.25 -12.23 -6.52
CA SER A 136 49.64 -11.77 -6.62
C SER A 136 50.59 -12.55 -5.71
N GLN A 137 50.14 -12.89 -4.49
CA GLN A 137 50.91 -13.72 -3.55
C GLN A 137 51.09 -15.13 -4.11
N LEU A 138 50.00 -15.74 -4.59
CA LEU A 138 50.05 -17.09 -5.15
C LEU A 138 50.91 -17.16 -6.42
N LYS A 139 50.84 -16.14 -7.29
CA LYS A 139 51.72 -16.04 -8.47
C LYS A 139 53.20 -15.98 -8.09
N LYS A 140 53.55 -15.23 -7.05
CA LYS A 140 54.94 -15.18 -6.54
C LYS A 140 55.38 -16.53 -5.98
N GLU A 141 54.52 -17.21 -5.23
CA GLU A 141 54.84 -18.55 -4.71
C GLU A 141 55.05 -19.55 -5.85
N VAL A 142 54.20 -19.52 -6.87
CA VAL A 142 54.34 -20.36 -8.07
C VAL A 142 55.64 -20.01 -8.82
N GLU A 143 55.95 -18.73 -9.03
CA GLU A 143 57.18 -18.30 -9.71
C GLU A 143 58.45 -18.74 -8.96
N ILE A 144 58.45 -18.64 -7.62
CA ILE A 144 59.57 -19.11 -6.78
C ILE A 144 59.73 -20.63 -6.90
N LEU A 145 58.62 -21.38 -6.85
CA LEU A 145 58.63 -22.84 -6.98
C LEU A 145 59.05 -23.28 -8.37
N GLU A 146 58.59 -22.60 -9.43
CA GLU A 146 59.00 -22.83 -10.81
C GLU A 146 60.49 -22.56 -11.01
N HIS A 147 61.01 -21.47 -10.41
CA HIS A 147 62.43 -21.16 -10.45
C HIS A 147 63.27 -22.23 -9.74
N GLN A 148 62.88 -22.65 -8.53
CA GLN A 148 63.54 -23.71 -7.78
C GLN A 148 63.54 -25.04 -8.56
N LEU A 149 62.40 -25.41 -9.14
CA LEU A 149 62.29 -26.62 -9.95
C LEU A 149 63.22 -26.55 -11.17
N ASN A 150 63.27 -25.41 -11.85
CA ASN A 150 64.12 -25.22 -13.03
C ASN A 150 65.61 -25.26 -12.68
N GLU A 151 66.03 -24.65 -11.56
CA GLU A 151 67.42 -24.77 -11.06
C GLU A 151 67.80 -26.22 -10.78
N LEU A 152 66.92 -26.98 -10.11
CA LEU A 152 67.14 -28.40 -9.83
C LEU A 152 67.26 -29.23 -11.12
N ILE A 153 66.42 -28.96 -12.13
CA ILE A 153 66.49 -29.64 -13.44
C ILE A 153 67.81 -29.33 -14.15
N VAL A 154 68.28 -28.08 -14.10
CA VAL A 154 69.58 -27.68 -14.70
C VAL A 154 70.74 -28.35 -13.96
N GLN A 155 70.69 -28.41 -12.63
CA GLN A 155 71.71 -29.08 -11.81
C GLN A 155 71.78 -30.59 -12.10
N ASP A 156 70.64 -31.27 -12.20
CA ASP A 156 70.59 -32.68 -12.56
C ASP A 156 71.11 -32.93 -13.99
N LYS A 157 70.72 -32.09 -14.95
CA LYS A 157 71.18 -32.21 -16.34
C LYS A 157 72.69 -31.99 -16.48
N THR A 158 73.26 -31.02 -15.76
CA THR A 158 74.71 -30.76 -15.77
C THR A 158 75.50 -31.88 -15.10
N HIS A 159 75.02 -32.41 -13.97
CA HIS A 159 75.62 -33.56 -13.31
C HIS A 159 75.54 -34.83 -14.17
N ASN A 160 74.40 -35.10 -14.81
CA ASN A 160 74.22 -36.27 -15.68
C ASN A 160 74.99 -36.16 -17.01
N THR A 161 75.16 -34.96 -17.57
CA THR A 161 76.03 -34.75 -18.75
C THR A 161 77.49 -34.99 -18.41
N SER A 162 77.93 -34.61 -17.20
CA SER A 162 79.29 -34.85 -16.70
C SER A 162 79.54 -36.33 -16.37
N ARG A 163 78.48 -37.04 -15.95
CA ARG A 163 78.53 -38.43 -15.48
C ARG A 163 78.15 -39.45 -16.56
N GLY A 164 77.71 -39.00 -17.74
CA GLY A 164 77.43 -39.82 -18.92
C GLY A 164 78.63 -40.55 -19.54
N LYS A 165 79.81 -40.46 -18.92
CA LYS A 165 80.99 -41.28 -19.22
C LYS A 165 81.45 -42.03 -17.97
N GLY A 166 80.66 -42.99 -17.50
CA GLY A 166 81.12 -43.90 -16.45
C GLY A 166 80.02 -44.58 -15.64
N SER A 167 79.77 -45.84 -15.99
CA SER A 167 79.33 -46.94 -15.12
C SER A 167 78.04 -46.76 -14.31
N ASN A 168 76.98 -47.39 -14.83
CA ASN A 168 76.23 -48.46 -14.16
C ASN A 168 76.65 -48.76 -12.71
N GLU A 169 75.80 -48.41 -11.75
CA GLU A 169 75.53 -49.25 -10.57
C GLU A 169 74.15 -48.84 -10.05
N SER A 170 73.15 -49.61 -10.48
CA SER A 170 71.77 -49.51 -10.05
C SER A 170 71.64 -49.97 -8.60
N THR A 171 71.54 -49.06 -7.64
CA THR A 171 70.91 -49.38 -6.35
C THR A 171 69.49 -48.83 -6.34
N HIS A 172 68.59 -49.76 -6.62
CA HIS A 172 67.14 -49.67 -6.64
C HIS A 172 66.59 -49.21 -5.27
N MET A 173 66.67 -47.91 -4.99
CA MET A 173 65.91 -47.24 -3.94
C MET A 173 64.65 -46.65 -4.58
N LYS A 174 63.52 -47.36 -4.43
CA LYS A 174 62.21 -46.84 -4.85
C LYS A 174 61.90 -45.56 -4.08
N PRO A 175 61.50 -44.46 -4.76
CA PRO A 175 61.26 -43.20 -4.08
C PRO A 175 59.95 -43.21 -3.28
N TRP A 176 59.99 -42.61 -2.11
CA TRP A 176 58.95 -42.67 -1.07
C TRP A 176 57.60 -42.03 -1.48
N TYR A 177 57.59 -41.08 -2.42
CA TYR A 177 56.38 -40.34 -2.83
C TYR A 177 55.36 -41.17 -3.62
N ARG A 178 55.74 -42.34 -4.16
CA ARG A 178 54.78 -43.25 -4.82
C ARG A 178 53.69 -43.78 -3.88
N ARG A 179 53.89 -43.70 -2.57
CA ARG A 179 52.95 -44.19 -1.56
C ARG A 179 51.76 -43.25 -1.31
N TRP A 180 51.79 -42.02 -1.84
CA TRP A 180 50.69 -41.06 -1.72
C TRP A 180 49.73 -41.05 -2.92
N PHE A 181 50.13 -41.66 -4.05
CA PHE A 181 49.34 -41.74 -5.27
C PHE A 181 48.78 -43.15 -5.56
N TRP A 182 48.71 -43.99 -4.53
CA TRP A 182 48.02 -45.29 -4.52
C TRP A 182 47.18 -45.39 -3.25
#